data_AF-A0A1H0KSA0-F1
#
_entry.id   AF-A0A1H0KSA0-F1
#
_cell.length_a   1.000
_cell.length_b   1.000
_cell.length_c   1.000
_cell.angle_alpha   90.00
_cell.angle_beta   90.00
_cell.angle_gamma   90.00
#
_symmetry.space_group_name_H-M   'P 1'
#
loop_
_entity.id
_entity.type
_entity.pdbx_description
1 polymer ?
#
loop_
_entity_poly.entity_id
_entity_poly.type
_entity_poly.pdbx_seq_one_letter_code
_entity_poly.pdbx_strand_id
1 'polypeptide(L)'
;MLKAIMTVALAGAAIAVAGKLPAAAQASGALPASADAGRIRNVVLVHGAFADGSGWRGVYEELTARGYRVTIVQNPLTSLLDDVAATRRALDRQDGPAVLVGHS
;
A
#
# COMPACT_ATOMS: atom_id res chain seq x y z
N MET A 1 -9.66 28.19 -8.56
CA MET A 1 -11.10 28.15 -8.92
C MET A 1 -11.83 27.38 -7.84
N LEU A 2 -12.45 28.11 -6.93
CA LEU A 2 -13.07 27.61 -5.70
C LEU A 2 -14.54 27.27 -6.00
N LYS A 3 -14.94 26.00 -5.98
CA LYS A 3 -16.37 25.63 -6.05
C LYS A 3 -16.96 25.69 -4.64
N ALA A 4 -17.42 26.88 -4.25
CA ALA A 4 -18.54 26.99 -3.34
C ALA A 4 -19.82 26.66 -4.13
N ILE A 5 -20.77 25.90 -3.58
CA ILE A 5 -22.22 26.05 -3.85
C ILE A 5 -23.04 25.16 -2.90
N MET A 6 -23.81 25.89 -2.08
CA MET A 6 -25.15 25.63 -1.53
C MET A 6 -25.47 24.36 -0.75
N THR A 7 -25.41 24.54 0.57
CA THR A 7 -26.36 24.00 1.54
C THR A 7 -27.80 24.42 1.21
N VAL A 8 -28.72 23.46 1.19
CA VAL A 8 -30.16 23.70 1.33
C VAL A 8 -30.62 22.97 2.60
N ALA A 9 -31.04 23.74 3.59
CA ALA A 9 -31.66 23.26 4.80
C ALA A 9 -33.17 23.15 4.57
N LEU A 10 -33.75 21.98 4.84
CA LEU A 10 -35.20 21.82 4.98
C LEU A 10 -35.52 21.69 6.47
N ALA A 11 -36.25 22.66 7.00
CA ALA A 11 -36.76 22.66 8.36
C ALA A 11 -37.95 21.70 8.48
N GLY A 12 -37.85 20.70 9.35
CA GLY A 12 -38.95 19.85 9.77
C GLY A 12 -39.02 19.84 11.29
N ALA A 13 -40.11 20.39 11.84
CA ALA A 13 -40.41 20.36 13.27
C ALA A 13 -41.18 19.07 13.62
N ALA A 14 -40.74 18.32 14.62
CA ALA A 14 -41.59 17.38 15.34
C ALA A 14 -41.04 17.03 16.74
N ILE A 15 -41.81 17.45 17.75
CA ILE A 15 -42.20 16.71 18.97
C ILE A 15 -41.07 16.31 19.94
N ALA A 16 -41.05 17.00 21.08
CA ALA A 16 -40.29 16.60 22.27
C ALA A 16 -40.88 15.32 22.90
N VAL A 17 -40.10 14.23 22.89
CA VAL A 17 -40.28 13.08 23.76
C VAL A 17 -39.27 13.18 24.89
N ALA A 18 -39.75 13.38 26.11
CA ALA A 18 -38.95 13.23 27.32
C ALA A 18 -38.60 11.74 27.48
N GLY A 19 -37.33 11.38 27.30
CA GLY A 19 -36.89 10.00 27.43
C GLY A 19 -35.36 9.84 27.44
N LYS A 20 -34.83 9.52 28.63
CA LYS A 20 -33.54 8.85 28.93
C LYS A 20 -32.24 9.48 28.41
N LEU A 21 -31.34 9.77 29.36
CA LEU A 21 -29.95 10.20 29.18
C LEU A 21 -29.21 9.34 28.14
N PRO A 22 -28.51 9.92 27.14
CA PRO A 22 -27.51 9.18 26.42
C PRO A 22 -26.22 9.17 27.24
N ALA A 23 -25.72 7.97 27.54
CA ALA A 23 -24.36 7.77 27.99
C ALA A 23 -23.40 8.44 27.00
N ALA A 24 -22.44 9.22 27.51
CA ALA A 24 -21.35 9.72 26.70
C ALA A 24 -20.59 8.52 26.12
N ALA A 25 -20.84 8.22 24.85
CA ALA A 25 -20.02 7.31 24.08
C ALA A 25 -18.64 7.95 24.00
N GLN A 26 -17.71 7.44 24.80
CA GLN A 26 -16.29 7.71 24.59
C GLN A 26 -15.97 7.12 23.22
N ALA A 27 -15.87 8.00 22.22
CA ALA A 27 -15.22 7.66 20.97
C ALA A 27 -13.77 7.32 21.34
N SER A 28 -13.49 6.03 21.50
CA SER A 28 -12.13 5.52 21.45
C SER A 28 -11.60 5.92 20.08
N GLY A 29 -10.91 7.06 20.02
CA GLY A 29 -10.12 7.43 18.87
C GLY A 29 -9.14 6.30 18.64
N ALA A 30 -9.40 5.48 17.63
CA ALA A 30 -8.39 4.61 17.08
C ALA A 30 -7.25 5.54 16.63
N LEU A 31 -6.16 5.57 17.39
CA LEU A 31 -4.92 6.21 16.98
C LEU A 31 -4.54 5.58 15.63
N PRO A 32 -4.48 6.34 14.52
CA PRO A 32 -4.01 5.76 13.27
C PRO A 32 -2.57 5.28 13.44
N ALA A 33 -2.33 4.08 12.91
CA ALA A 33 -1.09 3.33 12.92
C ALA A 33 0.16 4.20 12.78
N SER A 34 1.04 4.20 13.79
CA SER A 34 2.34 4.86 13.69
C SER A 34 3.44 4.06 14.40
N ALA A 35 3.57 2.78 14.03
CA ALA A 35 4.76 1.98 14.32
C ALA A 35 5.58 1.66 13.04
N ASP A 36 5.09 2.04 11.86
CA ASP A 36 5.66 1.61 10.58
C ASP A 36 6.23 2.73 9.69
N ALA A 37 6.07 4.00 10.11
CA ALA A 37 6.46 5.17 9.30
C ALA A 37 7.96 5.28 8.97
N GLY A 38 8.81 4.42 9.54
CA GLY A 38 10.24 4.35 9.25
C GLY A 38 10.77 2.97 8.83
N ARG A 39 9.92 1.95 8.71
CA ARG A 39 10.37 0.60 8.34
C ARG A 39 10.14 0.33 6.86
N ILE A 40 11.16 -0.11 6.15
CA ILE A 40 11.04 -0.52 4.75
C ILE A 40 10.29 -1.85 4.71
N ARG A 41 9.12 -1.87 4.06
CA ARG A 41 8.29 -3.08 3.88
C ARG A 41 8.30 -3.62 2.46
N ASN A 42 8.76 -2.85 1.47
CA ASN A 42 8.75 -3.24 0.06
C ASN A 42 10.06 -3.93 -0.33
N VAL A 43 9.96 -5.06 -1.00
CA VAL A 43 11.11 -5.81 -1.54
C VAL A 43 10.87 -6.08 -3.01
N VAL A 44 11.81 -5.69 -3.87
CA VAL A 44 11.78 -5.92 -5.31
C VAL A 44 12.88 -6.91 -5.68
N LEU A 45 12.49 -8.08 -6.18
CA LEU A 45 13.39 -9.19 -6.51
C LEU A 45 13.58 -9.25 -8.03
N VAL A 46 14.84 -9.24 -8.48
CA VAL A 46 15.21 -9.25 -9.90
C VAL A 46 16.12 -10.45 -10.18
N HIS A 47 15.78 -11.24 -11.19
CA HIS A 47 16.60 -12.39 -11.62
C HIS A 47 17.68 -11.97 -12.61
N GLY A 48 18.67 -12.85 -12.82
CA GLY A 48 19.77 -12.66 -13.74
C GLY A 48 19.47 -13.11 -15.17
N ALA A 49 20.51 -13.14 -16.00
CA ALA A 49 20.39 -13.56 -17.39
C ALA A 49 19.94 -15.02 -17.51
N PHE A 50 19.12 -15.31 -18.53
CA PHE A 50 18.63 -16.64 -18.86
C PHE A 50 17.77 -17.33 -17.78
N ALA A 51 17.38 -16.61 -16.74
CA ALA A 51 16.50 -17.07 -15.67
C ALA A 51 15.10 -16.46 -15.79
N ASP A 52 14.22 -16.81 -14.84
CA ASP A 52 12.95 -16.14 -14.61
C ASP A 52 12.72 -15.94 -13.11
N GLY A 53 11.60 -15.33 -12.74
CA GLY A 53 11.23 -15.10 -11.35
C GLY A 53 10.91 -16.36 -10.51
N SER A 54 10.84 -17.56 -11.08
CA SER A 54 10.48 -18.78 -10.33
C SER A 54 11.53 -19.17 -9.29
N GLY A 55 12.81 -18.83 -9.52
CA GLY A 55 13.89 -19.03 -8.56
C GLY A 55 13.69 -18.30 -7.23
N TRP A 56 12.85 -17.26 -7.22
CA TRP A 56 12.52 -16.49 -6.01
C TRP A 56 11.40 -17.08 -5.16
N ARG A 57 10.76 -18.18 -5.56
CA ARG A 57 9.55 -18.70 -4.87
C ARG A 57 9.73 -18.88 -3.37
N GLY A 58 10.80 -19.55 -2.93
CA GLY A 58 11.03 -19.76 -1.50
C GLY A 58 11.29 -18.45 -0.73
N VAL A 59 11.99 -17.50 -1.35
CA VAL A 59 12.23 -16.17 -0.75
C VAL A 59 10.94 -15.36 -0.68
N TYR A 60 10.12 -15.41 -1.72
CA TYR A 60 8.83 -14.77 -1.76
C TYR A 60 7.91 -15.29 -0.65
N GLU A 61 7.81 -16.61 -0.49
CA GLU A 61 7.00 -17.26 0.55
C GLU A 61 7.47 -16.82 1.96
N GLU A 62 8.78 -16.87 2.22
CA GLU A 62 9.36 -16.48 3.51
C GLU A 62 9.14 -15.01 3.85
N LEU A 63 9.41 -14.10 2.90
CA LEU A 63 9.28 -12.66 3.12
C LEU A 63 7.81 -12.24 3.25
N THR A 64 6.92 -12.82 2.46
CA THR A 64 5.47 -12.56 2.55
C THR A 64 4.92 -13.07 3.89
N ALA A 65 5.36 -14.23 4.37
CA ALA A 65 5.00 -14.75 5.70
C ALA A 65 5.45 -13.82 6.84
N ARG A 66 6.55 -13.08 6.66
CA ARG A 66 7.04 -12.04 7.59
C ARG A 66 6.37 -10.67 7.40
N GLY A 67 5.41 -10.57 6.48
CA GLY A 67 4.60 -9.40 6.20
C GLY A 67 5.25 -8.34 5.31
N TYR A 68 6.30 -8.69 4.56
CA TYR A 68 6.84 -7.79 3.53
C TYR A 68 5.94 -7.79 2.29
N ARG A 69 5.92 -6.66 1.56
CA ARG A 69 5.31 -6.56 0.23
C ARG A 69 6.37 -6.89 -0.80
N VAL A 70 6.26 -8.06 -1.42
CA VAL A 70 7.28 -8.56 -2.36
C VAL A 70 6.79 -8.43 -3.79
N THR A 71 7.60 -7.81 -4.64
CA THR A 71 7.38 -7.73 -6.10
C THR A 71 8.51 -8.47 -6.79
N ILE A 72 8.17 -9.43 -7.66
CA ILE A 72 9.17 -10.11 -8.50
C ILE A 72 9.12 -9.47 -9.90
N VAL A 73 10.27 -9.00 -10.37
CA VAL A 73 10.42 -8.48 -11.73
C VAL A 73 10.69 -9.65 -12.67
N GLN A 74 9.90 -9.72 -13.73
CA GLN A 74 10.23 -10.55 -14.89
C GLN A 74 10.95 -9.66 -15.90
N ASN A 75 12.25 -9.89 -16.05
CA ASN A 75 13.05 -9.20 -17.05
C ASN A 75 12.69 -9.75 -18.43
N PRO A 76 12.44 -8.88 -19.44
CA PRO A 76 12.16 -9.32 -20.80
C PRO A 76 13.27 -10.14 -21.44
N LEU A 77 14.53 -9.98 -20.99
CA LEU A 77 15.72 -10.60 -21.57
C LEU A 77 15.93 -10.27 -23.06
N THR A 78 15.30 -9.20 -23.55
CA THR A 78 15.45 -8.68 -24.92
C THR A 78 16.64 -7.74 -25.04
N SER A 79 16.89 -6.93 -24.00
CA SER A 79 18.07 -6.07 -23.87
C SER A 79 18.24 -5.61 -22.42
N LEU A 80 19.46 -5.19 -22.06
CA LEU A 80 19.72 -4.60 -20.73
C LEU A 80 18.85 -3.36 -20.47
N LEU A 81 18.61 -2.53 -21.49
CA LEU A 81 17.76 -1.34 -21.35
C LEU A 81 16.32 -1.71 -21.02
N ASP A 82 15.79 -2.76 -21.65
CA ASP A 82 14.43 -3.24 -21.41
C ASP A 82 14.29 -3.87 -20.01
N ASP A 83 15.31 -4.61 -19.55
CA ASP A 83 15.36 -5.19 -18.20
C ASP A 83 15.39 -4.09 -17.12
N VAL A 84 16.20 -3.04 -17.34
CA VAL A 84 16.23 -1.85 -16.47
C VAL A 84 14.86 -1.15 -16.49
N ALA A 85 14.24 -1.00 -17.66
CA ALA A 85 12.93 -0.38 -17.77
C ALA A 85 11.84 -1.18 -17.04
N ALA A 86 11.87 -2.52 -17.12
CA ALA A 86 10.97 -3.39 -16.38
C ALA A 86 11.14 -3.23 -14.86
N THR A 87 12.39 -3.21 -14.39
CA THR A 87 12.71 -3.01 -12.97
C THR A 87 12.24 -1.63 -12.48
N ARG A 88 12.47 -0.56 -13.24
CA ARG A 88 12.00 0.80 -12.90
C ARG A 88 10.48 0.86 -12.77
N ARG A 89 9.74 0.30 -13.72
CA ARG A 89 8.26 0.22 -13.64
C ARG A 89 7.77 -0.56 -12.42
N ALA A 90 8.54 -1.53 -11.91
CA ALA A 90 8.20 -2.23 -10.68
C ALA A 90 8.46 -1.36 -9.44
N LEU A 91 9.57 -0.63 -9.41
CA LEU A 91 9.93 0.30 -8.34
C LEU A 91 8.95 1.48 -8.23
N ASP A 92 8.55 2.08 -9.37
CA ASP A 92 7.63 3.22 -9.41
C ASP A 92 6.22 2.87 -8.88
N ARG A 93 5.87 1.58 -8.84
CA ARG A 93 4.60 1.08 -8.30
C ARG A 93 4.65 0.75 -6.81
N GLN A 94 5.81 0.83 -6.17
CA GLN A 94 5.93 0.58 -4.74
C GLN A 94 5.33 1.75 -3.96
N ASP A 95 4.58 1.44 -2.91
CA ASP A 95 4.02 2.43 -2.00
C ASP A 95 5.04 2.68 -0.87
N GLY A 96 5.97 3.60 -1.08
CA GLY A 96 7.05 3.92 -0.15
C GLY A 96 8.39 3.24 -0.46
N PRO A 97 9.40 3.39 0.42
CA PRO A 97 10.76 2.93 0.15
C PRO A 97 10.83 1.41 -0.08
N ALA A 98 11.78 0.97 -0.89
CA ALA A 98 11.96 -0.43 -1.26
C ALA A 98 13.43 -0.87 -1.18
N VAL A 99 13.64 -2.15 -0.87
CA VAL A 99 14.92 -2.84 -1.07
C VAL A 99 14.89 -3.51 -2.43
N LEU A 100 15.87 -3.20 -3.29
CA LEU A 100 16.07 -3.86 -4.59
C LEU A 100 17.14 -4.94 -4.45
N VAL A 101 16.81 -6.17 -4.84
CA VAL A 101 17.70 -7.33 -4.76
C VAL A 101 17.88 -7.93 -6.14
N GLY A 102 19.13 -8.11 -6.56
CA GLY A 102 19.51 -8.81 -7.79
C GLY A 102 20.28 -10.09 -7.49
N HIS A 103 20.11 -11.12 -8.33
CA HIS A 103 20.85 -12.38 -8.28
C HIS A 103 21.16 -12.83 -9.71
N SER A 104 22.32 -13.47 -9.94
CA SER A 104 22.70 -14.06 -11.25
C SER A 104 23.02 -15.54 -11.09
#